data_AF-A0A2V8NXG1-F1
#
_entry.id   AF-A0A2V8NXG1-F1
#
_cell.length_a   1.000
_cell.length_b   1.000
_cell.length_c   1.000
_cell.angle_alpha   90.00
_cell.angle_beta   90.00
_cell.angle_gamma   90.00
#
_symmetry.space_group_name_H-M   'P 1'
#
loop_
_entity.id
_entity.type
_entity.pdbx_description
1 polymer ?
#
loop_
_entity_poly.entity_id
_entity_poly.type
_entity_poly.pdbx_seq_one_letter_code
_entity_poly.pdbx_strand_id
1 'polypeptide(L)'
;RPAFNCSAAQNVMARIAIPSSGVGPLVFASGANHYRLIGLEVTRPVGGIVYSLISLAKGVTADHLVFDRMWLHGTPQDETTKGIQLGGSRYVAVVDSFFTDFHCTSMTGACTDALAIGGGAGDLPMGPYKIVNNFLESSGENILFGGAEATFAPSDIEVRHNHMFKPLIWMKGQPGFVGGPTGDPFIVKNLFELKNAQRVLFEGNIMENSWGGFSQHGYGLVLTPKNQADWNSTGNLCPMCLVTDVTIRYSTISHVAAGLAIANILSSNGGAPRDGQRYSIHDITVDDIDGAKYNGPGIFAMLAMTADVPVLQNVLIDHVTAFPPHTFLGVGNYTSGLQMVNISLNNSISAAGVYPVWSTGGATNCAYYDKPLITFNACFNPYSFAHNAIIGSSSNYPPSLWPPSTFFPPNASAAQFVDYKNGNGGDYHLLPSSPYKNAGTDGKDLGADVDAILVKIADAY
;
A
#
# COMPACT_ATOMS: atom_id res chain seq x y z
N ARG A 1 -6.96 2.17 16.79
CA ARG A 1 -6.25 3.37 17.26
C ARG A 1 -5.37 2.95 18.42
N PRO A 2 -4.12 3.44 18.51
CA PRO A 2 -3.24 3.20 19.66
C PRO A 2 -3.98 3.53 20.96
N ALA A 3 -3.74 2.73 22.00
CA ALA A 3 -4.38 2.95 23.29
C ALA A 3 -3.90 4.27 23.90
N PHE A 4 -4.86 5.13 24.28
CA PHE A 4 -4.55 6.33 25.04
C PHE A 4 -4.31 5.94 26.51
N ASN A 5 -3.05 5.70 26.86
CA ASN A 5 -2.66 5.20 28.19
C ASN A 5 -2.55 6.30 29.27
N CYS A 6 -2.88 7.55 28.95
CA CYS A 6 -2.87 8.63 29.94
C CYS A 6 -4.15 8.58 30.79
N SER A 7 -4.03 8.85 32.09
CA SER A 7 -5.15 8.86 33.04
C SER A 7 -6.17 9.97 32.79
N ALA A 8 -5.79 11.02 32.05
CA ALA A 8 -6.64 12.11 31.61
C ALA A 8 -6.04 12.75 30.33
N ALA A 9 -6.90 13.39 29.53
CA ALA A 9 -6.47 14.17 28.37
C ALA A 9 -6.39 15.67 28.73
N GLN A 10 -5.30 16.31 28.35
CA GLN A 10 -5.13 17.76 28.41
C GLN A 10 -4.67 18.26 27.03
N ASN A 11 -5.35 19.25 26.47
CA ASN A 11 -4.85 19.90 25.26
C ASN A 11 -3.67 20.80 25.63
N VAL A 12 -2.50 20.48 25.09
CA VAL A 12 -1.24 21.22 25.29
C VAL A 12 -0.71 21.81 23.97
N MET A 13 -1.46 21.70 22.88
CA MET A 13 -1.07 22.13 21.55
C MET A 13 -1.71 23.47 21.20
N ALA A 14 -0.98 24.32 20.47
CA ALA A 14 -1.58 25.51 19.88
C ALA A 14 -2.43 25.08 18.66
N ARG A 15 -3.69 25.54 18.63
CA ARG A 15 -4.64 25.16 17.58
C ARG A 15 -4.69 26.19 16.46
N ILE A 16 -4.60 25.72 15.23
CA ILE A 16 -4.91 26.46 14.00
C ILE A 16 -6.07 25.75 13.32
N ALA A 17 -7.17 26.48 13.07
CA ALA A 17 -8.34 25.92 12.40
C ALA A 17 -8.75 26.77 11.21
N ILE A 18 -9.17 26.10 10.12
CA ILE A 18 -9.84 26.80 9.01
C ILE A 18 -11.20 27.29 9.50
N PRO A 19 -11.66 28.50 9.13
CA PRO A 19 -12.93 29.04 9.65
C PRO A 19 -14.19 28.34 9.07
N SER A 20 -14.08 27.68 7.92
CA SER A 20 -15.20 27.06 7.20
C SER A 20 -14.70 26.01 6.19
N SER A 21 -15.57 25.54 5.30
CA SER A 21 -15.21 24.69 4.16
C SER A 21 -14.15 25.33 3.25
N GLY A 22 -13.30 24.52 2.63
CA GLY A 22 -12.29 25.00 1.67
C GLY A 22 -10.94 24.27 1.76
N VAL A 23 -9.86 25.00 1.49
CA VAL A 23 -8.46 24.54 1.58
C VAL A 23 -7.75 25.37 2.64
N GLY A 24 -7.12 24.73 3.61
CA GLY A 24 -6.43 25.38 4.73
C GLY A 24 -6.73 24.70 6.07
N PRO A 25 -6.18 25.21 7.18
CA PRO A 25 -5.82 26.62 7.36
C PRO A 25 -4.44 27.04 6.86
N LEU A 26 -3.56 26.09 6.55
CA LEU A 26 -2.18 26.42 6.16
C LEU A 26 -1.97 26.20 4.66
N VAL A 27 -1.88 27.30 3.92
CA VAL A 27 -1.63 27.28 2.48
C VAL A 27 -0.34 28.03 2.19
N PHE A 28 0.70 27.30 1.78
CA PHE A 28 2.01 27.89 1.47
C PHE A 28 1.95 28.62 0.12
N ALA A 29 2.41 29.88 0.15
CA ALA A 29 2.53 30.72 -1.04
C ALA A 29 3.86 30.48 -1.78
N SER A 30 3.98 31.08 -2.97
CA SER A 30 5.20 31.00 -3.77
C SER A 30 6.43 31.49 -3.01
N GLY A 31 7.48 30.68 -3.04
CA GLY A 31 8.74 30.99 -2.38
C GLY A 31 8.73 30.75 -0.86
N ALA A 32 7.68 30.14 -0.29
CA ALA A 32 7.71 29.72 1.10
C ALA A 32 8.87 28.75 1.34
N ASN A 33 9.77 29.11 2.26
CA ASN A 33 10.94 28.28 2.53
C ASN A 33 11.43 28.34 3.97
N HIS A 34 12.10 27.26 4.40
CA HIS A 34 12.74 27.12 5.73
C HIS A 34 11.77 27.27 6.91
N TYR A 35 10.58 26.66 6.80
CA TYR A 35 9.61 26.62 7.88
C TYR A 35 9.67 25.29 8.62
N ARG A 36 9.68 25.34 9.96
CA ARG A 36 9.40 24.19 10.83
C ARG A 36 8.17 24.50 11.68
N LEU A 37 7.10 23.76 11.44
CA LEU A 37 5.88 23.79 12.23
C LEU A 37 5.93 22.64 13.21
N ILE A 38 5.72 22.95 14.49
CA ILE A 38 6.02 22.01 15.56
C ILE A 38 5.00 22.08 16.69
N GLY A 39 4.47 20.93 17.12
CA GLY A 39 3.55 20.87 18.26
C GLY A 39 2.21 21.59 18.03
N LEU A 40 1.75 21.67 16.79
CA LEU A 40 0.48 22.34 16.44
C LEU A 40 -0.65 21.34 16.20
N GLU A 41 -1.83 21.68 16.72
CA GLU A 41 -3.10 21.07 16.32
C GLU A 41 -3.60 21.83 15.08
N VAL A 42 -3.85 21.13 13.97
CA VAL A 42 -4.36 21.71 12.72
C VAL A 42 -5.65 21.00 12.34
N THR A 43 -6.76 21.75 12.23
CA THR A 43 -8.08 21.13 12.12
C THR A 43 -9.14 22.05 11.46
N ARG A 44 -10.42 21.64 11.54
CA ARG A 44 -11.60 22.30 11.02
C ARG A 44 -12.80 22.25 12.01
N PRO A 45 -13.77 23.18 11.94
CA PRO A 45 -15.05 23.09 12.65
C PRO A 45 -16.00 22.13 11.93
N VAL A 46 -17.03 21.61 12.61
CA VAL A 46 -18.09 20.73 12.02
C VAL A 46 -18.85 21.40 10.86
N GLY A 47 -19.35 20.60 9.91
CA GLY A 47 -20.04 21.02 8.68
C GLY A 47 -19.15 21.40 7.49
N GLY A 48 -19.60 21.04 6.28
CA GLY A 48 -18.93 21.38 5.02
C GLY A 48 -17.62 20.61 4.77
N ILE A 49 -17.22 20.56 3.50
CA ILE A 49 -16.02 19.84 3.05
C ILE A 49 -14.74 20.64 3.26
N VAL A 50 -13.67 19.98 3.70
CA VAL A 50 -12.31 20.52 3.66
C VAL A 50 -11.43 19.68 2.74
N TYR A 51 -10.88 20.32 1.71
CA TYR A 51 -10.10 19.67 0.65
C TYR A 51 -8.61 19.47 1.00
N SER A 52 -8.09 20.20 1.99
CA SER A 52 -6.76 19.94 2.57
C SER A 52 -6.60 20.78 3.83
N LEU A 53 -5.98 20.24 4.87
CA LEU A 53 -5.58 21.04 6.04
C LEU A 53 -4.29 21.84 5.80
N ILE A 54 -3.33 21.19 5.16
CA ILE A 54 -2.07 21.80 4.75
C ILE A 54 -1.85 21.55 3.26
N SER A 55 -1.56 22.60 2.50
CA SER A 55 -1.24 22.48 1.08
C SER A 55 -0.33 23.61 0.59
N LEU A 56 0.08 23.52 -0.67
CA LEU A 56 0.61 24.65 -1.42
C LEU A 56 -0.52 25.31 -2.23
N ALA A 57 -0.41 26.61 -2.52
CA ALA A 57 -1.27 27.24 -3.51
C ALA A 57 -1.03 26.64 -4.91
N LYS A 58 -2.03 26.69 -5.78
CA LYS A 58 -1.90 26.12 -7.14
C LYS A 58 -0.78 26.83 -7.92
N GLY A 59 0.10 26.05 -8.56
CA GLY A 59 1.15 26.57 -9.44
C GLY A 59 2.30 27.27 -8.70
N VAL A 60 2.48 27.02 -7.40
CA VAL A 60 3.57 27.62 -6.62
C VAL A 60 4.57 26.57 -6.14
N THR A 61 5.80 27.01 -5.90
CA THR A 61 6.86 26.19 -5.30
C THR A 61 7.09 26.55 -3.83
N ALA A 62 7.46 25.54 -3.04
CA ALA A 62 7.94 25.71 -1.67
C ALA A 62 9.11 24.75 -1.38
N ASP A 63 9.92 25.07 -0.38
CA ASP A 63 11.22 24.42 -0.18
C ASP A 63 11.59 24.35 1.31
N HIS A 64 12.19 23.26 1.81
CA HIS A 64 12.56 23.14 3.24
C HIS A 64 11.38 23.37 4.20
N LEU A 65 10.37 22.51 4.12
CA LEU A 65 9.22 22.51 5.03
C LEU A 65 9.29 21.31 5.97
N VAL A 66 9.18 21.55 7.29
CA VAL A 66 9.20 20.49 8.30
C VAL A 66 7.91 20.57 9.13
N PHE A 67 7.21 19.46 9.22
CA PHE A 67 6.03 19.23 10.05
C PHE A 67 6.42 18.19 11.10
N ASP A 68 6.51 18.61 12.37
CA ASP A 68 7.10 17.83 13.45
C ASP A 68 6.16 17.79 14.66
N ARG A 69 5.80 16.60 15.15
CA ARG A 69 4.87 16.46 16.29
C ARG A 69 3.59 17.24 16.10
N MET A 70 3.06 17.19 14.87
CA MET A 70 1.81 17.83 14.51
C MET A 70 0.65 16.90 14.81
N TRP A 71 -0.52 17.46 15.14
CA TRP A 71 -1.78 16.71 15.15
C TRP A 71 -2.71 17.31 14.10
N LEU A 72 -2.88 16.61 12.98
CA LEU A 72 -3.77 17.01 11.90
C LEU A 72 -5.04 16.17 11.97
N HIS A 73 -6.21 16.80 12.05
CA HIS A 73 -7.43 16.01 12.07
C HIS A 73 -8.66 16.68 11.47
N GLY A 74 -9.50 15.84 10.86
CA GLY A 74 -10.86 16.19 10.48
C GLY A 74 -11.82 16.15 11.67
N THR A 75 -13.06 15.77 11.37
CA THR A 75 -14.07 15.46 12.39
C THR A 75 -14.62 14.05 12.17
N PRO A 76 -15.34 13.46 13.14
CA PRO A 76 -15.77 12.08 13.03
C PRO A 76 -16.62 11.73 11.80
N GLN A 77 -17.32 12.70 11.19
CA GLN A 77 -18.28 12.44 10.10
C GLN A 77 -18.13 13.32 8.87
N ASP A 78 -17.66 14.56 9.01
CA ASP A 78 -17.56 15.47 7.85
C ASP A 78 -16.33 15.19 7.00
N GLU A 79 -16.49 15.36 5.69
CA GLU A 79 -15.45 15.11 4.72
C GLU A 79 -14.22 16.01 4.91
N THR A 80 -13.08 15.37 5.16
CA THR A 80 -11.76 15.99 5.18
C THR A 80 -10.87 15.20 4.26
N THR A 81 -10.59 15.74 3.08
CA THR A 81 -10.00 14.93 2.02
C THR A 81 -8.51 14.74 2.19
N LYS A 82 -7.77 15.72 2.74
CA LYS A 82 -6.31 15.65 2.80
C LYS A 82 -5.75 16.24 4.08
N GLY A 83 -4.82 15.54 4.72
CA GLY A 83 -3.99 16.10 5.78
C GLY A 83 -2.98 17.08 5.19
N ILE A 84 -1.95 16.53 4.53
CA ILE A 84 -0.92 17.31 3.81
C ILE A 84 -0.96 16.97 2.32
N GLN A 85 -1.17 17.97 1.47
CA GLN A 85 -0.88 17.88 0.04
C GLN A 85 0.49 18.51 -0.24
N LEU A 86 1.46 17.67 -0.58
CA LEU A 86 2.87 18.08 -0.78
C LEU A 86 3.05 19.04 -1.96
N GLY A 87 2.24 18.92 -3.02
CA GLY A 87 2.29 19.82 -4.19
C GLY A 87 3.68 19.93 -4.81
N GLY A 88 3.98 21.07 -5.45
CA GLY A 88 5.30 21.40 -6.00
C GLY A 88 6.32 21.79 -4.93
N SER A 89 6.54 20.93 -3.93
CA SER A 89 7.49 21.19 -2.83
C SER A 89 8.74 20.33 -2.91
N ARG A 90 9.82 20.84 -2.34
CA ARG A 90 11.10 20.15 -2.23
C ARG A 90 11.60 20.17 -0.79
N TYR A 91 12.36 19.15 -0.40
CA TYR A 91 12.91 19.01 0.94
C TYR A 91 11.83 19.12 2.03
N VAL A 92 10.84 18.23 1.98
CA VAL A 92 9.76 18.20 2.98
C VAL A 92 9.94 17.04 3.94
N ALA A 93 9.77 17.30 5.23
CA ALA A 93 9.75 16.28 6.27
C ALA A 93 8.42 16.33 7.04
N VAL A 94 7.76 15.17 7.18
CA VAL A 94 6.62 14.93 8.07
C VAL A 94 7.08 13.89 9.09
N VAL A 95 7.28 14.31 10.33
CA VAL A 95 7.90 13.50 11.36
C VAL A 95 7.12 13.53 12.68
N ASP A 96 7.11 12.39 13.38
CA ASP A 96 6.57 12.28 14.74
C ASP A 96 5.12 12.77 14.88
N SER A 97 4.33 12.75 13.80
CA SER A 97 3.04 13.43 13.70
C SER A 97 1.85 12.47 13.68
N PHE A 98 0.69 12.97 14.09
CA PHE A 98 -0.54 12.21 14.26
C PHE A 98 -1.63 12.73 13.33
N PHE A 99 -2.25 11.86 12.54
CA PHE A 99 -3.29 12.19 11.57
C PHE A 99 -4.54 11.37 11.84
N THR A 100 -5.71 12.02 12.02
CA THR A 100 -6.99 11.33 12.27
C THR A 100 -8.17 11.89 11.50
N ASP A 101 -9.15 11.03 11.22
CA ASP A 101 -10.45 11.41 10.64
C ASP A 101 -10.38 12.10 9.26
N PHE A 102 -9.56 11.55 8.35
CA PHE A 102 -9.58 11.90 6.92
C PHE A 102 -10.45 10.91 6.15
N HIS A 103 -11.56 11.37 5.58
CA HIS A 103 -12.49 10.50 4.87
C HIS A 103 -13.34 11.26 3.85
N CYS A 104 -13.85 10.51 2.88
CA CYS A 104 -14.83 10.93 1.88
C CYS A 104 -16.07 10.07 2.04
N THR A 105 -17.26 10.65 1.97
CA THR A 105 -18.50 9.91 2.17
C THR A 105 -18.97 9.31 0.84
N SER A 106 -19.29 8.01 0.83
CA SER A 106 -19.82 7.38 -0.39
C SER A 106 -21.24 7.83 -0.69
N MET A 107 -21.61 7.83 -1.98
CA MET A 107 -22.95 8.17 -2.52
C MET A 107 -23.40 9.63 -2.32
N THR A 108 -23.28 10.18 -1.11
CA THR A 108 -23.77 11.51 -0.73
C THR A 108 -22.66 12.54 -0.52
N GLY A 109 -21.40 12.09 -0.47
CA GLY A 109 -20.23 12.96 -0.30
C GLY A 109 -19.83 13.73 -1.56
N ALA A 110 -19.03 14.78 -1.36
CA ALA A 110 -18.51 15.67 -2.39
C ALA A 110 -17.09 15.29 -2.86
N CYS A 111 -16.48 14.24 -2.31
CA CYS A 111 -15.16 13.78 -2.71
C CYS A 111 -15.07 12.24 -2.86
N THR A 112 -14.00 11.79 -3.52
CA THR A 112 -13.77 10.36 -3.83
C THR A 112 -12.46 9.81 -3.27
N ASP A 113 -11.59 10.68 -2.75
CA ASP A 113 -10.22 10.38 -2.38
C ASP A 113 -9.89 11.11 -1.08
N ALA A 114 -9.63 10.34 -0.03
CA ALA A 114 -9.18 10.85 1.26
C ALA A 114 -7.75 10.35 1.54
N LEU A 115 -6.85 11.25 1.93
CA LEU A 115 -5.42 11.01 2.10
C LEU A 115 -4.92 11.59 3.43
N ALA A 116 -4.10 10.86 4.20
CA ALA A 116 -3.37 11.52 5.28
C ALA A 116 -2.25 12.40 4.69
N ILE A 117 -1.46 11.82 3.75
CA ILE A 117 -0.43 12.54 3.00
C ILE A 117 -0.55 12.23 1.50
N GLY A 118 -0.62 13.27 0.68
CA GLY A 118 -0.73 13.17 -0.78
C GLY A 118 0.39 13.90 -1.52
N GLY A 119 0.89 13.33 -2.61
CA GLY A 119 1.91 13.93 -3.48
C GLY A 119 1.85 13.43 -4.92
N GLY A 120 2.87 13.74 -5.72
CA GLY A 120 3.02 13.17 -7.08
C GLY A 120 2.04 13.70 -8.13
N ALA A 121 1.47 14.87 -7.89
CA ALA A 121 0.57 15.58 -8.80
C ALA A 121 1.15 16.96 -9.17
N GLY A 122 0.99 17.36 -10.42
CA GLY A 122 1.45 18.65 -10.96
C GLY A 122 2.69 18.56 -11.85
N ASP A 123 3.15 19.74 -12.27
CA ASP A 123 4.18 19.98 -13.29
C ASP A 123 5.45 20.64 -12.73
N LEU A 124 5.47 20.91 -11.43
CA LEU A 124 6.60 21.52 -10.73
C LEU A 124 7.55 20.47 -10.13
N PRO A 125 8.82 20.83 -9.86
CA PRO A 125 9.75 19.95 -9.16
C PRO A 125 9.21 19.48 -7.80
N MET A 126 9.36 18.19 -7.53
CA MET A 126 8.85 17.54 -6.33
C MET A 126 9.91 16.64 -5.69
N GLY A 127 9.96 16.64 -4.35
CA GLY A 127 10.92 15.84 -3.58
C GLY A 127 12.27 16.55 -3.34
N PRO A 128 13.14 16.02 -2.46
CA PRO A 128 12.97 14.78 -1.69
C PRO A 128 11.92 14.91 -0.58
N TYR A 129 11.39 13.78 -0.14
CA TYR A 129 10.37 13.70 0.92
C TYR A 129 10.76 12.72 2.01
N LYS A 130 10.59 13.12 3.27
CA LYS A 130 10.78 12.28 4.46
C LYS A 130 9.45 12.18 5.21
N ILE A 131 8.92 10.97 5.35
CA ILE A 131 7.69 10.67 6.09
C ILE A 131 8.05 9.59 7.10
N VAL A 132 8.38 10.01 8.32
CA VAL A 132 8.98 9.12 9.31
C VAL A 132 8.30 9.20 10.67
N ASN A 133 7.99 8.05 11.25
CA ASN A 133 7.43 7.96 12.60
C ASN A 133 6.10 8.69 12.78
N ASN A 134 5.14 8.44 11.90
CA ASN A 134 3.81 9.06 12.00
C ASN A 134 2.72 8.02 12.21
N PHE A 135 1.68 8.38 12.95
CA PHE A 135 0.39 7.69 12.90
C PHE A 135 -0.47 8.33 11.81
N LEU A 136 -0.84 7.53 10.81
CA LEU A 136 -1.57 7.98 9.63
C LEU A 136 -2.90 7.28 9.55
N GLU A 137 -4.01 7.99 9.75
CA GLU A 137 -5.37 7.45 9.66
C GLU A 137 -6.18 8.14 8.55
N SER A 138 -6.58 7.39 7.51
CA SER A 138 -7.37 7.92 6.38
C SER A 138 -8.21 6.81 5.76
N SER A 139 -9.46 7.10 5.37
CA SER A 139 -10.36 6.07 4.81
C SER A 139 -9.93 5.66 3.41
N GLY A 140 -9.47 6.60 2.58
CA GLY A 140 -8.89 6.31 1.26
C GLY A 140 -7.49 5.72 1.41
N GLU A 141 -6.47 6.43 0.96
CA GLU A 141 -5.07 6.06 1.15
C GLU A 141 -4.48 6.74 2.38
N ASN A 142 -3.61 6.06 3.13
CA ASN A 142 -2.86 6.73 4.19
C ASN A 142 -1.74 7.56 3.55
N ILE A 143 -1.08 7.02 2.52
CA ILE A 143 -0.18 7.78 1.64
C ILE A 143 -0.44 7.42 0.18
N LEU A 144 -0.58 8.45 -0.67
CA LEU A 144 -0.68 8.33 -2.13
C LEU A 144 0.29 9.27 -2.84
N PHE A 145 1.04 8.73 -3.80
CA PHE A 145 1.75 9.53 -4.80
C PHE A 145 1.17 9.32 -6.19
N GLY A 146 0.54 10.35 -6.76
CA GLY A 146 -0.13 10.35 -8.06
C GLY A 146 -1.65 10.41 -7.95
N GLY A 147 -2.36 9.87 -8.94
CA GLY A 147 -3.84 9.89 -8.99
C GLY A 147 -4.46 11.17 -9.55
N ALA A 148 -3.65 12.07 -10.10
CA ALA A 148 -4.08 13.31 -10.75
C ALA A 148 -3.18 13.63 -11.95
N GLU A 149 -3.44 14.77 -12.61
CA GLU A 149 -2.58 15.31 -13.66
C GLU A 149 -1.16 15.56 -13.15
N ALA A 150 -0.16 15.12 -13.92
CA ALA A 150 1.23 15.43 -13.66
C ALA A 150 2.10 15.31 -14.91
N THR A 151 3.21 16.05 -14.93
CA THR A 151 4.29 15.89 -15.93
C THR A 151 5.63 15.57 -15.29
N PHE A 152 5.70 15.59 -13.95
CA PHE A 152 6.89 15.32 -13.17
C PHE A 152 6.64 14.20 -12.15
N ALA A 153 7.64 13.32 -11.97
CA ALA A 153 7.60 12.27 -10.96
C ALA A 153 8.43 12.72 -9.73
N PRO A 154 7.87 12.72 -8.51
CA PRO A 154 8.64 12.99 -7.30
C PRO A 154 9.68 11.89 -7.12
N SER A 155 10.85 12.27 -6.62
CA SER A 155 11.91 11.31 -6.35
C SER A 155 12.53 11.45 -4.98
N ASP A 156 13.22 10.39 -4.55
CA ASP A 156 13.95 10.33 -3.27
C ASP A 156 12.99 10.47 -2.08
N ILE A 157 12.15 9.44 -1.93
CA ILE A 157 11.06 9.38 -0.95
C ILE A 157 11.40 8.36 0.12
N GLU A 158 11.49 8.81 1.36
CA GLU A 158 11.71 8.00 2.56
C GLU A 158 10.40 7.86 3.34
N VAL A 159 9.87 6.64 3.44
CA VAL A 159 8.67 6.29 4.22
C VAL A 159 9.05 5.24 5.26
N ARG A 160 9.25 5.65 6.51
CA ARG A 160 9.74 4.73 7.54
C ARG A 160 9.03 4.84 8.87
N HIS A 161 8.91 3.73 9.58
CA HIS A 161 8.44 3.71 10.97
C HIS A 161 7.03 4.31 11.14
N ASN A 162 6.23 4.38 10.07
CA ASN A 162 4.87 4.91 10.18
C ASN A 162 3.91 3.78 10.55
N HIS A 163 2.85 4.14 11.28
CA HIS A 163 1.70 3.31 11.50
C HIS A 163 0.55 3.81 10.61
N MET A 164 0.27 3.09 9.53
CA MET A 164 -0.84 3.34 8.62
C MET A 164 -2.05 2.53 9.05
N PHE A 165 -3.12 3.20 9.46
CA PHE A 165 -4.25 2.58 10.15
C PHE A 165 -5.58 3.00 9.54
N LYS A 166 -6.54 2.09 9.52
CA LYS A 166 -7.97 2.42 9.33
C LYS A 166 -8.80 1.87 10.51
N PRO A 167 -9.62 2.68 11.19
CA PRO A 167 -10.49 2.18 12.26
C PRO A 167 -11.55 1.23 11.71
N LEU A 168 -11.66 0.03 12.29
CA LEU A 168 -12.74 -0.91 11.91
C LEU A 168 -14.14 -0.35 12.17
N ILE A 169 -14.30 0.65 13.04
CA ILE A 169 -15.56 1.38 13.17
C ILE A 169 -15.97 2.12 11.89
N TRP A 170 -15.08 2.31 10.90
CA TRP A 170 -15.47 2.85 9.58
C TRP A 170 -15.95 1.76 8.62
N MET A 171 -15.81 0.49 8.98
CA MET A 171 -16.27 -0.62 8.16
C MET A 171 -17.75 -0.89 8.45
N LYS A 172 -18.60 -0.72 7.44
CA LYS A 172 -20.05 -0.94 7.56
C LYS A 172 -20.34 -2.35 8.08
N GLY A 173 -21.15 -2.43 9.14
CA GLY A 173 -21.51 -3.69 9.81
C GLY A 173 -20.69 -4.00 11.06
N GLN A 174 -19.60 -3.27 11.34
CA GLN A 174 -18.86 -3.42 12.58
C GLN A 174 -19.56 -2.73 13.77
N PRO A 175 -19.41 -3.24 15.01
CA PRO A 175 -19.93 -2.57 16.20
C PRO A 175 -19.42 -1.14 16.34
N GLY A 176 -20.32 -0.20 16.62
CA GLY A 176 -19.97 1.21 16.73
C GLY A 176 -19.68 1.89 15.39
N PHE A 177 -20.21 1.35 14.28
CA PHE A 177 -20.01 1.89 12.94
C PHE A 177 -20.25 3.40 12.86
N VAL A 178 -19.29 4.11 12.25
CA VAL A 178 -19.32 5.54 11.95
C VAL A 178 -19.19 5.71 10.44
N GLY A 179 -20.14 6.42 9.85
CA GLY A 179 -20.10 6.89 8.47
C GLY A 179 -20.29 8.41 8.42
N GLY A 180 -20.54 8.92 7.22
CA GLY A 180 -20.81 10.33 6.97
C GLY A 180 -22.07 10.82 7.70
N PRO A 181 -22.41 12.12 7.59
CA PRO A 181 -23.50 12.73 8.37
C PRO A 181 -24.88 12.09 8.17
N THR A 182 -25.10 11.45 7.03
CA THR A 182 -26.33 10.72 6.66
C THR A 182 -26.27 9.22 6.99
N GLY A 183 -25.16 8.73 7.56
CA GLY A 183 -24.91 7.32 7.85
C GLY A 183 -24.34 6.50 6.69
N ASP A 184 -24.07 7.14 5.54
CA ASP A 184 -23.40 6.49 4.41
C ASP A 184 -21.96 6.13 4.75
N PRO A 185 -21.45 4.96 4.31
CA PRO A 185 -20.09 4.56 4.64
C PRO A 185 -19.06 5.45 3.97
N PHE A 186 -17.89 5.59 4.60
CA PHE A 186 -16.76 6.26 3.97
C PHE A 186 -16.24 5.44 2.80
N ILE A 187 -15.74 6.12 1.77
CA ILE A 187 -15.04 5.52 0.64
C ILE A 187 -13.69 5.01 1.14
N VAL A 188 -13.47 3.72 0.96
CA VAL A 188 -12.25 3.03 1.40
C VAL A 188 -11.39 2.57 0.25
N LYS A 189 -10.08 2.79 0.39
CA LYS A 189 -9.05 2.40 -0.57
C LYS A 189 -7.86 1.75 0.16
N ASN A 190 -6.67 1.83 -0.43
CA ASN A 190 -5.50 1.05 -0.03
C ASN A 190 -4.77 1.70 1.15
N LEU A 191 -3.80 1.05 1.80
CA LEU A 191 -3.02 1.70 2.87
C LEU A 191 -1.90 2.58 2.27
N PHE A 192 -1.12 2.02 1.33
CA PHE A 192 -0.04 2.72 0.63
C PHE A 192 -0.15 2.50 -0.89
N GLU A 193 -0.14 3.59 -1.67
CA GLU A 193 -0.28 3.51 -3.13
C GLU A 193 0.67 4.45 -3.88
N LEU A 194 1.34 3.89 -4.90
CA LEU A 194 2.18 4.61 -5.83
C LEU A 194 1.61 4.51 -7.24
N LYS A 195 1.32 5.67 -7.81
CA LYS A 195 0.97 5.88 -9.23
C LYS A 195 1.98 6.75 -9.97
N ASN A 196 2.75 7.55 -9.22
CA ASN A 196 3.79 8.44 -9.75
C ASN A 196 4.89 8.71 -8.70
N ALA A 197 5.98 7.94 -8.71
CA ALA A 197 7.10 8.10 -7.78
C ALA A 197 8.37 7.39 -8.27
N GLN A 198 9.54 7.90 -7.89
CA GLN A 198 10.82 7.27 -8.21
C GLN A 198 11.75 7.22 -6.99
N ARG A 199 12.55 6.15 -6.83
CA ARG A 199 13.51 6.00 -5.71
C ARG A 199 12.82 6.14 -4.35
N VAL A 200 12.04 5.12 -4.01
CA VAL A 200 11.26 5.06 -2.77
C VAL A 200 11.86 4.02 -1.83
N LEU A 201 12.14 4.41 -0.59
CA LEU A 201 12.43 3.50 0.51
C LEU A 201 11.22 3.43 1.43
N PHE A 202 10.62 2.25 1.53
CA PHE A 202 9.54 1.91 2.45
C PHE A 202 10.07 0.88 3.45
N GLU A 203 10.36 1.29 4.70
CA GLU A 203 11.01 0.41 5.68
C GLU A 203 10.43 0.56 7.09
N GLY A 204 10.15 -0.55 7.77
CA GLY A 204 9.76 -0.50 9.18
C GLY A 204 8.34 0.04 9.41
N ASN A 205 7.42 -0.04 8.45
CA ASN A 205 6.07 0.47 8.65
C ASN A 205 5.12 -0.62 9.15
N ILE A 206 4.12 -0.21 9.92
CA ILE A 206 2.99 -1.04 10.35
C ILE A 206 1.77 -0.62 9.52
N MET A 207 1.09 -1.56 8.89
CA MET A 207 -0.04 -1.30 8.00
C MET A 207 -1.23 -2.16 8.40
N GLU A 208 -2.29 -1.55 8.95
CA GLU A 208 -3.42 -2.29 9.49
C GLU A 208 -4.77 -1.83 8.93
N ASN A 209 -5.62 -2.81 8.63
CA ASN A 209 -7.02 -2.67 8.23
C ASN A 209 -7.21 -2.07 6.83
N SER A 210 -7.55 -2.91 5.86
CA SER A 210 -7.91 -2.48 4.50
C SER A 210 -9.01 -3.36 3.95
N TRP A 211 -10.12 -2.77 3.50
CA TRP A 211 -11.28 -3.50 2.99
C TRP A 211 -11.79 -2.92 1.67
N GLY A 212 -12.41 -3.77 0.84
CA GLY A 212 -13.00 -3.36 -0.43
C GLY A 212 -14.46 -2.92 -0.29
N GLY A 213 -15.05 -2.50 -1.42
CA GLY A 213 -16.48 -2.19 -1.51
C GLY A 213 -16.83 -0.90 -2.25
N PHE A 214 -15.84 -0.20 -2.79
CA PHE A 214 -16.04 1.03 -3.58
C PHE A 214 -15.29 0.91 -4.91
N SER A 215 -14.31 1.79 -5.15
CA SER A 215 -13.48 1.78 -6.36
C SER A 215 -12.20 0.94 -6.22
N GLN A 216 -11.98 0.28 -5.07
CA GLN A 216 -10.78 -0.49 -4.75
C GLN A 216 -11.14 -1.76 -3.96
N HIS A 217 -10.18 -2.68 -3.86
CA HIS A 217 -10.38 -4.04 -3.35
C HIS A 217 -9.75 -4.31 -1.98
N GLY A 218 -9.31 -3.27 -1.26
CA GLY A 218 -8.75 -3.41 0.09
C GLY A 218 -7.34 -4.00 0.13
N TYR A 219 -6.46 -3.57 -0.79
CA TYR A 219 -5.05 -3.96 -0.74
C TYR A 219 -4.32 -3.22 0.39
N GLY A 220 -3.30 -3.87 0.95
CA GLY A 220 -2.32 -3.19 1.79
C GLY A 220 -1.47 -2.24 0.95
N LEU A 221 -0.79 -2.78 -0.07
CA LEU A 221 0.19 -2.04 -0.87
C LEU A 221 -0.10 -2.14 -2.37
N VAL A 222 -0.04 -0.99 -3.07
CA VAL A 222 -0.33 -0.91 -4.50
C VAL A 222 0.77 -0.15 -5.26
N LEU A 223 1.42 -0.82 -6.20
CA LEU A 223 2.40 -0.26 -7.15
C LEU A 223 1.80 -0.31 -8.56
N THR A 224 1.11 0.76 -8.95
CA THR A 224 0.40 0.81 -10.22
C THR A 224 0.64 2.15 -10.93
N PRO A 225 1.77 2.32 -11.64
CA PRO A 225 2.01 3.56 -12.37
C PRO A 225 0.82 3.87 -13.28
N LYS A 226 0.36 5.13 -13.25
CA LYS A 226 -0.91 5.47 -13.90
C LYS A 226 -0.83 6.78 -14.66
N ASN A 227 -1.08 6.68 -15.97
CA ASN A 227 -1.45 7.83 -16.77
C ASN A 227 -2.91 8.17 -16.50
N GLN A 228 -3.15 9.02 -15.50
CA GLN A 228 -4.48 9.23 -14.92
C GLN A 228 -5.53 9.56 -16.01
N ALA A 229 -6.66 8.86 -15.99
CA ALA A 229 -7.78 9.17 -16.89
C ALA A 229 -8.43 10.48 -16.45
N ASP A 230 -8.72 11.37 -17.41
CA ASP A 230 -9.60 12.49 -17.17
C ASP A 230 -11.05 12.00 -17.07
N TRP A 231 -11.74 12.36 -15.99
CA TRP A 231 -13.13 11.95 -15.79
C TRP A 231 -14.12 12.79 -16.62
N ASN A 232 -13.67 13.94 -17.15
CA ASN A 232 -14.49 14.88 -17.91
C ASN A 232 -14.26 14.78 -19.44
N SER A 233 -13.33 13.93 -19.88
CA SER A 233 -13.01 13.75 -21.30
C SER A 233 -12.46 12.35 -21.56
N THR A 234 -12.11 12.05 -22.82
CA THR A 234 -11.36 10.84 -23.18
C THR A 234 -9.85 11.01 -23.03
N GLY A 235 -9.41 12.12 -22.41
CA GLY A 235 -8.01 12.48 -22.24
C GLY A 235 -7.28 11.67 -21.17
N ASN A 236 -5.95 11.76 -21.22
CA ASN A 236 -5.03 11.12 -20.28
C ASN A 236 -4.08 12.19 -19.73
N LEU A 237 -3.95 12.25 -18.41
CA LEU A 237 -3.43 13.41 -17.68
C LEU A 237 -2.01 13.23 -17.15
N CYS A 238 -1.40 12.06 -17.29
CA CYS A 238 -0.05 11.83 -16.83
C CYS A 238 0.74 10.80 -17.66
N PRO A 239 0.99 11.07 -18.95
CA PRO A 239 1.77 10.15 -19.79
C PRO A 239 3.21 9.97 -19.31
N MET A 240 3.71 10.87 -18.45
CA MET A 240 5.05 10.80 -17.86
C MET A 240 5.10 10.10 -16.50
N CYS A 241 3.94 9.75 -15.92
CA CYS A 241 3.87 9.09 -14.61
C CYS A 241 4.52 7.71 -14.66
N LEU A 242 5.34 7.43 -13.66
CA LEU A 242 6.05 6.16 -13.50
C LEU A 242 6.13 5.74 -12.05
N VAL A 243 6.41 4.46 -11.80
CA VAL A 243 6.76 3.95 -10.48
C VAL A 243 8.02 3.12 -10.66
N THR A 244 9.16 3.61 -10.21
CA THR A 244 10.42 2.86 -10.37
C THR A 244 11.34 2.99 -9.18
N ASP A 245 12.22 2.00 -9.02
CA ASP A 245 13.26 2.01 -7.99
C ASP A 245 12.66 2.03 -6.59
N VAL A 246 11.84 1.02 -6.27
CA VAL A 246 11.11 0.92 -5.00
C VAL A 246 11.70 -0.20 -4.16
N THR A 247 12.10 0.11 -2.92
CA THR A 247 12.48 -0.88 -1.91
C THR A 247 11.43 -0.89 -0.80
N ILE A 248 10.84 -2.05 -0.54
CA ILE A 248 9.87 -2.30 0.53
C ILE A 248 10.46 -3.39 1.42
N ARG A 249 10.68 -3.09 2.70
CA ARG A 249 11.25 -4.08 3.62
C ARG A 249 10.91 -3.89 5.09
N TYR A 250 11.13 -4.94 5.87
CA TYR A 250 11.02 -4.95 7.33
C TYR A 250 9.70 -4.35 7.85
N SER A 251 8.59 -4.61 7.16
CA SER A 251 7.28 -4.00 7.43
C SER A 251 6.23 -5.07 7.66
N THR A 252 5.19 -4.74 8.42
CA THR A 252 4.05 -5.63 8.69
C THR A 252 2.80 -5.12 8.01
N ILE A 253 2.02 -6.05 7.43
CA ILE A 253 0.71 -5.78 6.84
C ILE A 253 -0.28 -6.76 7.46
N SER A 254 -1.35 -6.25 8.07
CA SER A 254 -2.34 -7.08 8.77
C SER A 254 -3.77 -6.61 8.51
N HIS A 255 -4.71 -7.54 8.68
CA HIS A 255 -6.16 -7.25 8.65
C HIS A 255 -6.61 -6.67 7.29
N VAL A 256 -6.17 -7.28 6.19
CA VAL A 256 -6.41 -6.77 4.84
C VAL A 256 -7.24 -7.74 4.00
N ALA A 257 -8.00 -7.20 3.06
CA ALA A 257 -8.68 -8.00 2.06
C ALA A 257 -7.71 -8.62 1.04
N ALA A 258 -6.57 -7.97 0.82
CA ALA A 258 -5.51 -8.39 -0.08
C ALA A 258 -4.15 -7.79 0.30
N GLY A 259 -3.06 -8.48 0.00
CA GLY A 259 -1.69 -8.02 0.31
C GLY A 259 -1.19 -6.95 -0.66
N LEU A 260 -0.69 -7.39 -1.82
CA LEU A 260 0.05 -6.58 -2.79
C LEU A 260 -0.64 -6.55 -4.16
N ALA A 261 -0.72 -5.37 -4.78
CA ALA A 261 -1.05 -5.23 -6.20
C ALA A 261 0.08 -4.53 -6.94
N ILE A 262 0.69 -5.21 -7.91
CA ILE A 262 1.79 -4.69 -8.72
C ILE A 262 1.38 -4.82 -10.19
N ALA A 263 1.12 -3.70 -10.85
CA ALA A 263 0.62 -3.78 -12.22
C ALA A 263 0.94 -2.58 -13.10
N ASN A 264 1.37 -2.88 -14.33
CA ASN A 264 1.48 -1.89 -15.41
C ASN A 264 0.27 -2.05 -16.33
N ILE A 265 -0.78 -1.26 -16.10
CA ILE A 265 -2.03 -1.37 -16.87
C ILE A 265 -2.46 0.00 -17.38
N LEU A 266 -3.17 -0.01 -18.52
CA LEU A 266 -3.76 1.19 -19.08
C LEU A 266 -4.69 1.90 -18.08
N SER A 267 -4.87 3.19 -18.28
CA SER A 267 -5.94 3.95 -17.64
C SER A 267 -7.31 3.54 -18.20
N SER A 268 -8.38 3.99 -17.55
CA SER A 268 -9.75 3.82 -18.08
C SER A 268 -9.96 4.48 -19.45
N ASN A 269 -9.13 5.47 -19.80
CA ASN A 269 -9.12 6.15 -21.10
C ASN A 269 -8.02 5.61 -22.04
N GLY A 270 -7.49 4.41 -21.77
CA GLY A 270 -6.52 3.73 -22.64
C GLY A 270 -5.11 4.32 -22.63
N GLY A 271 -4.78 5.20 -21.68
CA GLY A 271 -3.45 5.79 -21.57
C GLY A 271 -2.47 4.86 -20.87
N ALA A 272 -1.31 4.62 -21.48
CA ALA A 272 -0.21 3.90 -20.86
C ALA A 272 0.59 4.82 -19.91
N PRO A 273 1.03 4.32 -18.73
CA PRO A 273 2.04 5.00 -17.94
C PRO A 273 3.41 4.97 -18.64
N ARG A 274 4.34 5.81 -18.17
CA ARG A 274 5.70 5.86 -18.71
C ARG A 274 6.51 4.60 -18.37
N ASP A 275 6.47 4.16 -17.12
CA ASP A 275 7.27 3.02 -16.67
C ASP A 275 6.80 2.43 -15.33
N GLY A 276 7.15 1.18 -15.07
CA GLY A 276 6.81 0.44 -13.85
C GLY A 276 7.72 -0.76 -13.62
N GLN A 277 8.79 -0.60 -12.85
CA GLN A 277 9.84 -1.62 -12.74
C GLN A 277 10.84 -1.37 -11.59
N ARG A 278 11.72 -2.36 -11.33
CA ARG A 278 12.80 -2.30 -10.33
C ARG A 278 12.24 -2.18 -8.92
N TYR A 279 11.54 -3.23 -8.51
CA TYR A 279 10.93 -3.35 -7.19
C TYR A 279 11.67 -4.42 -6.39
N SER A 280 12.12 -4.08 -5.20
CA SER A 280 12.69 -5.00 -4.21
C SER A 280 11.76 -5.03 -3.01
N ILE A 281 11.07 -6.15 -2.82
CA ILE A 281 10.10 -6.37 -1.75
C ILE A 281 10.62 -7.55 -0.94
N HIS A 282 11.10 -7.31 0.27
CA HIS A 282 11.67 -8.41 1.05
C HIS A 282 11.52 -8.23 2.55
N ASP A 283 11.53 -9.33 3.29
CA ASP A 283 11.41 -9.32 4.75
C ASP A 283 10.15 -8.57 5.21
N ILE A 284 8.99 -8.94 4.66
CA ILE A 284 7.69 -8.43 5.10
C ILE A 284 6.79 -9.58 5.55
N THR A 285 5.90 -9.28 6.50
CA THR A 285 4.80 -10.18 6.87
C THR A 285 3.48 -9.64 6.32
N VAL A 286 2.64 -10.55 5.83
CA VAL A 286 1.26 -10.25 5.41
C VAL A 286 0.32 -11.28 6.04
N ASP A 287 -0.26 -10.92 7.17
CA ASP A 287 -1.09 -11.80 7.99
C ASP A 287 -2.55 -11.31 8.05
N ASP A 288 -3.44 -12.15 8.57
CA ASP A 288 -4.90 -11.94 8.60
C ASP A 288 -5.46 -11.43 7.26
N ILE A 289 -5.00 -12.01 6.15
CA ILE A 289 -5.62 -11.78 4.84
C ILE A 289 -6.97 -12.48 4.86
N ASP A 290 -8.06 -11.72 4.80
CA ASP A 290 -9.41 -12.26 4.83
C ASP A 290 -10.32 -11.52 3.86
N GLY A 291 -10.44 -12.09 2.65
CA GLY A 291 -11.31 -11.54 1.60
C GLY A 291 -12.80 -11.60 1.95
N ALA A 292 -13.22 -12.52 2.81
CA ALA A 292 -14.63 -12.62 3.23
C ALA A 292 -14.97 -11.56 4.28
N LYS A 293 -14.10 -11.40 5.30
CA LYS A 293 -14.27 -10.39 6.34
C LYS A 293 -14.06 -8.98 5.81
N TYR A 294 -13.01 -8.75 5.01
CA TYR A 294 -12.63 -7.43 4.51
C TYR A 294 -13.10 -7.16 3.07
N ASN A 295 -14.05 -7.94 2.55
CA ASN A 295 -14.70 -7.72 1.25
C ASN A 295 -13.71 -7.50 0.09
N GLY A 296 -12.89 -8.52 -0.20
CA GLY A 296 -11.93 -8.49 -1.30
C GLY A 296 -11.46 -9.88 -1.70
N PRO A 297 -10.38 -9.98 -2.49
CA PRO A 297 -10.04 -11.22 -3.19
C PRO A 297 -9.35 -12.29 -2.32
N GLY A 298 -8.88 -11.97 -1.11
CA GLY A 298 -8.19 -12.95 -0.26
C GLY A 298 -6.86 -13.42 -0.84
N ILE A 299 -6.14 -12.50 -1.48
CA ILE A 299 -4.92 -12.77 -2.26
C ILE A 299 -3.68 -12.20 -1.57
N PHE A 300 -2.55 -12.91 -1.65
CA PHE A 300 -1.27 -12.36 -1.19
C PHE A 300 -0.76 -11.31 -2.17
N ALA A 301 -0.51 -11.67 -3.43
CA ALA A 301 0.01 -10.73 -4.42
C ALA A 301 -0.66 -10.88 -5.79
N MET A 302 -0.80 -9.77 -6.51
CA MET A 302 -1.14 -9.74 -7.93
C MET A 302 0.01 -9.13 -8.73
N LEU A 303 0.43 -9.81 -9.79
CA LEU A 303 1.36 -9.32 -10.81
C LEU A 303 0.64 -9.25 -12.16
N ALA A 304 0.48 -8.04 -12.71
CA ALA A 304 -0.22 -7.90 -13.97
C ALA A 304 0.38 -6.86 -14.93
N MET A 305 0.23 -7.10 -16.22
CA MET A 305 0.33 -6.06 -17.24
C MET A 305 -0.67 -6.28 -18.37
N THR A 306 -1.06 -5.22 -19.07
CA THR A 306 -1.90 -5.29 -20.28
C THR A 306 -1.05 -5.19 -21.54
N ALA A 307 -1.67 -5.27 -22.73
CA ALA A 307 -1.00 -4.88 -23.96
C ALA A 307 -0.71 -3.36 -23.94
N ASP A 308 0.24 -2.93 -24.77
CA ASP A 308 0.56 -1.52 -25.03
C ASP A 308 0.99 -0.69 -23.80
N VAL A 309 1.58 -1.36 -22.81
CA VAL A 309 2.17 -0.73 -21.62
C VAL A 309 3.67 -1.04 -21.52
N PRO A 310 4.45 -0.26 -20.76
CA PRO A 310 5.81 -0.65 -20.41
C PRO A 310 5.82 -2.02 -19.71
N VAL A 311 6.77 -2.87 -20.10
CA VAL A 311 6.92 -4.21 -19.54
C VAL A 311 7.15 -4.12 -18.04
N LEU A 312 6.34 -4.84 -17.25
CA LEU A 312 6.63 -5.03 -15.82
C LEU A 312 7.88 -5.89 -15.70
N GLN A 313 8.93 -5.33 -15.12
CA GLN A 313 10.23 -6.01 -15.05
C GLN A 313 11.04 -5.72 -13.80
N ASN A 314 11.99 -6.61 -13.50
CA ASN A 314 12.90 -6.51 -12.36
C ASN A 314 12.13 -6.40 -11.03
N VAL A 315 11.27 -7.39 -10.77
CA VAL A 315 10.50 -7.49 -9.53
C VAL A 315 11.10 -8.61 -8.70
N LEU A 316 11.60 -8.27 -7.52
CA LEU A 316 12.06 -9.20 -6.50
C LEU A 316 11.06 -9.20 -5.34
N ILE A 317 10.53 -10.38 -5.05
CA ILE A 317 9.81 -10.69 -3.82
C ILE A 317 10.63 -11.80 -3.13
N ASP A 318 11.19 -11.52 -1.97
CA ASP A 318 12.15 -12.43 -1.32
C ASP A 318 11.95 -12.44 0.19
N HIS A 319 12.13 -13.58 0.86
CA HIS A 319 11.95 -13.64 2.32
C HIS A 319 10.63 -13.01 2.78
N VAL A 320 9.50 -13.40 2.20
CA VAL A 320 8.17 -12.96 2.62
C VAL A 320 7.45 -14.07 3.37
N THR A 321 6.73 -13.71 4.42
CA THR A 321 5.82 -14.62 5.14
C THR A 321 4.38 -14.14 4.96
N ALA A 322 3.53 -14.90 4.27
CA ALA A 322 2.15 -14.47 3.98
C ALA A 322 1.12 -15.60 4.02
N PHE A 323 -0.10 -15.32 4.50
CA PHE A 323 -1.12 -16.37 4.71
C PHE A 323 -2.44 -16.11 3.97
N PRO A 324 -2.46 -16.10 2.62
CA PRO A 324 -3.69 -15.90 1.87
C PRO A 324 -4.62 -17.13 1.96
N PRO A 325 -5.93 -16.93 2.18
CA PRO A 325 -6.88 -18.03 2.22
C PRO A 325 -7.24 -18.55 0.82
N HIS A 326 -7.16 -17.69 -0.20
CA HIS A 326 -7.66 -18.00 -1.53
C HIS A 326 -6.54 -18.17 -2.55
N THR A 327 -5.71 -17.15 -2.75
CA THR A 327 -4.73 -17.14 -3.84
C THR A 327 -3.38 -16.61 -3.37
N PHE A 328 -2.33 -17.39 -3.59
CA PHE A 328 -0.95 -16.95 -3.37
C PHE A 328 -0.55 -15.88 -4.39
N LEU A 329 -0.72 -16.16 -5.68
CA LEU A 329 -0.33 -15.24 -6.75
C LEU A 329 -1.39 -15.14 -7.85
N GLY A 330 -1.91 -13.94 -8.06
CA GLY A 330 -2.73 -13.58 -9.20
C GLY A 330 -1.83 -13.13 -10.35
N VAL A 331 -1.98 -13.69 -11.54
CA VAL A 331 -1.13 -13.36 -12.68
C VAL A 331 -1.96 -12.92 -13.88
N GLY A 332 -1.57 -11.81 -14.50
CA GLY A 332 -2.25 -11.26 -15.66
C GLY A 332 -1.32 -10.73 -16.74
N ASN A 333 -1.37 -11.31 -17.93
CA ASN A 333 -0.80 -10.72 -19.14
C ASN A 333 -1.41 -11.35 -20.39
N TYR A 334 -1.38 -10.66 -21.53
CA TYR A 334 -1.84 -11.23 -22.79
C TYR A 334 -0.82 -12.22 -23.37
N THR A 335 -1.29 -13.30 -23.97
CA THR A 335 -0.45 -14.30 -24.66
C THR A 335 0.23 -13.77 -25.93
N SER A 336 -0.33 -12.74 -26.57
CA SER A 336 0.16 -12.16 -27.82
C SER A 336 1.24 -11.08 -27.62
N GLY A 337 1.58 -10.76 -26.37
CA GLY A 337 2.51 -9.67 -26.02
C GLY A 337 3.86 -10.17 -25.50
N LEU A 338 4.68 -9.21 -25.05
CA LEU A 338 5.90 -9.53 -24.30
C LEU A 338 5.53 -10.18 -22.97
N GLN A 339 6.39 -11.05 -22.47
CA GLN A 339 6.29 -11.58 -21.11
C GLN A 339 6.80 -10.53 -20.10
N MET A 340 6.38 -10.63 -18.83
CA MET A 340 7.03 -9.86 -17.78
C MET A 340 8.45 -10.41 -17.57
N VAL A 341 9.42 -9.55 -17.23
CA VAL A 341 10.86 -9.89 -17.33
C VAL A 341 11.54 -9.81 -15.97
N ASN A 342 12.43 -10.75 -15.64
CA ASN A 342 13.20 -10.77 -14.39
C ASN A 342 12.27 -10.72 -13.15
N ILE A 343 11.29 -11.61 -13.11
CA ILE A 343 10.39 -11.79 -11.97
C ILE A 343 10.99 -12.85 -11.05
N SER A 344 11.32 -12.48 -9.81
CA SER A 344 11.94 -13.36 -8.83
C SER A 344 11.09 -13.43 -7.57
N LEU A 345 10.58 -14.61 -7.24
CA LEU A 345 9.84 -14.91 -6.01
C LEU A 345 10.58 -16.02 -5.29
N ASN A 346 11.39 -15.70 -4.28
CA ASN A 346 12.31 -16.66 -3.67
C ASN A 346 12.23 -16.65 -2.14
N ASN A 347 12.79 -17.69 -1.53
CA ASN A 347 13.06 -17.81 -0.10
C ASN A 347 11.86 -17.49 0.83
N SER A 348 10.63 -17.61 0.34
CA SER A 348 9.42 -17.14 1.02
C SER A 348 8.61 -18.30 1.60
N ILE A 349 7.84 -18.03 2.66
CA ILE A 349 6.84 -18.97 3.18
C ILE A 349 5.46 -18.38 2.92
N SER A 350 4.59 -19.15 2.26
CA SER A 350 3.21 -18.72 2.12
C SER A 350 2.21 -19.85 2.16
N ALA A 351 1.00 -19.57 2.62
CA ALA A 351 -0.13 -20.45 2.37
C ALA A 351 -0.42 -20.53 0.87
N ALA A 352 -0.70 -21.74 0.37
CA ALA A 352 -1.10 -21.94 -1.01
C ALA A 352 -2.42 -21.23 -1.31
N GLY A 353 -3.37 -21.26 -0.37
CA GLY A 353 -4.76 -20.94 -0.63
C GLY A 353 -5.46 -22.02 -1.48
N VAL A 354 -6.76 -21.84 -1.70
CA VAL A 354 -7.58 -22.78 -2.49
C VAL A 354 -7.13 -22.84 -3.96
N TYR A 355 -6.75 -21.69 -4.52
CA TYR A 355 -6.36 -21.48 -5.91
C TYR A 355 -5.01 -20.73 -5.95
N PRO A 356 -3.88 -21.44 -5.80
CA PRO A 356 -2.60 -20.84 -5.46
C PRO A 356 -2.04 -19.90 -6.51
N VAL A 357 -2.10 -20.29 -7.78
CA VAL A 357 -1.75 -19.40 -8.89
C VAL A 357 -2.97 -19.31 -9.79
N TRP A 358 -3.51 -18.11 -9.94
CA TRP A 358 -4.79 -17.90 -10.61
C TRP A 358 -4.73 -16.74 -11.62
N SER A 359 -5.41 -16.92 -12.74
CA SER A 359 -5.53 -15.91 -13.78
C SER A 359 -6.35 -14.72 -13.31
N THR A 360 -5.89 -13.51 -13.61
CA THR A 360 -6.68 -12.28 -13.45
C THR A 360 -7.60 -12.01 -14.66
N GLY A 361 -7.62 -12.88 -15.67
CA GLY A 361 -8.34 -12.66 -16.93
C GLY A 361 -8.81 -13.94 -17.63
N GLY A 362 -9.41 -13.78 -18.81
CA GLY A 362 -10.02 -14.87 -19.58
C GLY A 362 -9.05 -15.64 -20.49
N ALA A 363 -9.58 -16.24 -21.56
CA ALA A 363 -8.87 -17.16 -22.46
C ALA A 363 -7.61 -16.60 -23.15
N THR A 364 -7.47 -15.28 -23.25
CA THR A 364 -6.29 -14.63 -23.84
C THR A 364 -5.19 -14.31 -22.82
N ASN A 365 -5.41 -14.65 -21.54
CA ASN A 365 -4.43 -14.46 -20.48
C ASN A 365 -3.39 -15.58 -20.50
N CYS A 366 -2.10 -15.26 -20.36
CA CYS A 366 -1.01 -16.23 -20.25
C CYS A 366 -1.17 -17.19 -19.05
N ALA A 367 -1.87 -16.74 -18.01
CA ALA A 367 -2.16 -17.52 -16.80
C ALA A 367 -3.43 -18.38 -16.90
N TYR A 368 -4.12 -18.41 -18.05
CA TYR A 368 -5.45 -19.00 -18.23
C TYR A 368 -5.64 -20.43 -17.69
N TYR A 369 -4.59 -21.25 -17.70
CA TYR A 369 -4.68 -22.64 -17.22
C TYR A 369 -4.63 -22.77 -15.70
N ASP A 370 -4.34 -21.67 -14.99
CA ASP A 370 -4.28 -21.61 -13.53
C ASP A 370 -3.34 -22.66 -12.91
N LYS A 371 -2.29 -23.08 -13.64
CA LYS A 371 -1.29 -24.04 -13.15
C LYS A 371 0.04 -23.33 -12.94
N PRO A 372 0.65 -23.37 -11.74
CA PRO A 372 1.81 -22.55 -11.40
C PRO A 372 2.94 -22.59 -12.45
N LEU A 373 3.46 -23.78 -12.77
CA LEU A 373 4.56 -23.94 -13.73
C LEU A 373 4.18 -23.49 -15.16
N ILE A 374 2.96 -23.78 -15.60
CA ILE A 374 2.47 -23.34 -16.92
C ILE A 374 2.37 -21.83 -16.95
N THR A 375 1.72 -21.23 -15.96
CA THR A 375 1.59 -19.78 -15.81
C THR A 375 2.96 -19.11 -15.77
N PHE A 376 3.92 -19.63 -15.03
CA PHE A 376 5.21 -18.97 -14.87
C PHE A 376 6.00 -19.01 -16.19
N ASN A 377 6.03 -20.16 -16.87
CA ASN A 377 6.66 -20.29 -18.19
C ASN A 377 5.98 -19.45 -19.28
N ALA A 378 4.66 -19.26 -19.19
CA ALA A 378 3.89 -18.50 -20.16
C ALA A 378 3.91 -16.99 -19.89
N CYS A 379 3.98 -16.55 -18.63
CA CYS A 379 3.84 -15.15 -18.26
C CYS A 379 5.17 -14.44 -17.99
N PHE A 380 6.23 -15.18 -17.63
CA PHE A 380 7.50 -14.60 -17.18
C PHE A 380 8.70 -15.12 -17.96
N ASN A 381 9.64 -14.24 -18.32
CA ASN A 381 10.90 -14.64 -18.96
C ASN A 381 12.02 -13.57 -18.86
N PRO A 382 13.17 -13.86 -18.21
CA PRO A 382 13.39 -15.00 -17.33
C PRO A 382 12.64 -14.79 -16.00
N TYR A 383 12.49 -15.87 -15.23
CA TYR A 383 11.99 -15.81 -13.86
C TYR A 383 12.79 -16.70 -12.93
N SER A 384 12.68 -16.43 -11.63
CA SER A 384 13.18 -17.27 -10.55
C SER A 384 12.05 -17.57 -9.58
N PHE A 385 11.86 -18.86 -9.26
CA PHE A 385 11.00 -19.29 -8.18
C PHE A 385 11.67 -20.46 -7.47
N ALA A 386 12.39 -20.15 -6.39
CA ALA A 386 13.28 -21.08 -5.73
C ALA A 386 13.16 -20.96 -4.21
N HIS A 387 13.18 -22.12 -3.56
CA HIS A 387 13.23 -22.26 -2.11
C HIS A 387 12.06 -21.57 -1.41
N ASN A 388 10.87 -21.64 -2.00
CA ASN A 388 9.65 -21.20 -1.33
C ASN A 388 8.99 -22.39 -0.62
N ALA A 389 8.46 -22.19 0.59
CA ALA A 389 7.60 -23.16 1.25
C ALA A 389 6.12 -22.78 1.05
N ILE A 390 5.41 -23.61 0.29
CA ILE A 390 4.00 -23.44 -0.04
C ILE A 390 3.16 -24.35 0.86
N ILE A 391 2.64 -23.77 1.94
CA ILE A 391 1.90 -24.46 2.99
C ILE A 391 0.53 -24.89 2.46
N GLY A 392 0.21 -26.17 2.63
CA GLY A 392 -1.13 -26.70 2.40
C GLY A 392 -1.55 -26.78 0.93
N SER A 393 -0.59 -26.91 0.00
CA SER A 393 -0.92 -27.12 -1.42
C SER A 393 -1.78 -28.37 -1.60
N SER A 394 -2.92 -28.22 -2.26
CA SER A 394 -3.87 -29.32 -2.45
C SER A 394 -3.42 -30.32 -3.52
N SER A 395 -4.06 -31.49 -3.57
CA SER A 395 -3.81 -32.51 -4.60
C SER A 395 -4.11 -32.05 -6.02
N ASN A 396 -4.85 -30.94 -6.21
CA ASN A 396 -5.10 -30.33 -7.52
C ASN A 396 -3.88 -29.53 -8.04
N TYR A 397 -2.95 -29.22 -7.14
CA TYR A 397 -1.71 -28.49 -7.38
C TYR A 397 -0.53 -29.26 -6.78
N PRO A 398 -0.29 -30.51 -7.22
CA PRO A 398 0.78 -31.34 -6.69
C PRO A 398 2.15 -30.71 -7.01
N PRO A 399 3.22 -31.13 -6.32
CA PRO A 399 4.58 -30.59 -6.53
C PRO A 399 5.04 -30.57 -8.00
N SER A 400 4.57 -31.50 -8.83
CA SER A 400 4.90 -31.56 -10.28
C SER A 400 4.36 -30.38 -11.10
N LEU A 401 3.42 -29.60 -10.57
CA LEU A 401 2.87 -28.41 -11.23
C LEU A 401 3.55 -27.12 -10.79
N TRP A 402 4.59 -27.18 -9.98
CA TRP A 402 5.35 -26.02 -9.50
C TRP A 402 6.76 -26.00 -10.09
N PRO A 403 7.41 -24.82 -10.15
CA PRO A 403 8.83 -24.74 -10.43
C PRO A 403 9.65 -25.63 -9.46
N PRO A 404 10.77 -26.22 -9.93
CA PRO A 404 11.65 -27.03 -9.08
C PRO A 404 12.12 -26.29 -7.82
N SER A 405 12.59 -27.04 -6.83
CA SER A 405 13.09 -26.48 -5.55
C SER A 405 12.04 -25.69 -4.76
N THR A 406 10.77 -26.06 -4.90
CA THR A 406 9.66 -25.61 -4.04
C THR A 406 9.40 -26.65 -2.96
N PHE A 407 9.19 -26.21 -1.72
CA PHE A 407 8.84 -27.06 -0.59
C PHE A 407 7.33 -27.04 -0.31
N PHE A 408 6.78 -28.16 0.18
CA PHE A 408 5.33 -28.33 0.38
C PHE A 408 4.99 -28.85 1.78
N PRO A 409 5.12 -28.01 2.83
CA PRO A 409 4.61 -28.36 4.15
C PRO A 409 3.09 -28.64 4.06
N PRO A 410 2.59 -29.77 4.58
CA PRO A 410 1.16 -30.11 4.47
C PRO A 410 0.24 -29.17 5.26
N ASN A 411 0.76 -28.49 6.29
CA ASN A 411 0.04 -27.53 7.12
C ASN A 411 1.03 -26.60 7.85
N ALA A 412 0.51 -25.57 8.53
CA ALA A 412 1.34 -24.60 9.23
C ALA A 412 2.13 -25.22 10.40
N SER A 413 1.63 -26.28 11.06
CA SER A 413 2.39 -26.99 12.09
C SER A 413 3.65 -27.65 11.53
N ALA A 414 3.62 -28.12 10.28
CA ALA A 414 4.78 -28.67 9.60
C ALA A 414 5.81 -27.59 9.19
N ALA A 415 5.40 -26.33 9.06
CA ALA A 415 6.33 -25.21 8.93
C ALA A 415 7.14 -24.97 10.21
N GLN A 416 6.59 -25.37 11.36
CA GLN A 416 7.22 -25.25 12.68
C GLN A 416 7.56 -23.80 13.04
N PHE A 417 6.58 -22.91 12.92
CA PHE A 417 6.64 -21.59 13.54
C PHE A 417 6.65 -21.69 15.07
N VAL A 418 7.22 -20.69 15.76
CA VAL A 418 7.18 -20.58 17.23
C VAL A 418 5.73 -20.46 17.71
N ASP A 419 4.95 -19.56 17.11
CA ASP A 419 3.50 -19.50 17.29
C ASP A 419 2.81 -19.03 16.00
N TYR A 420 2.17 -19.95 15.29
CA TYR A 420 1.46 -19.61 14.06
C TYR A 420 0.21 -18.72 14.30
N LYS A 421 -0.47 -18.88 15.43
CA LYS A 421 -1.74 -18.19 15.76
C LYS A 421 -2.74 -18.08 14.61
N ASN A 422 -2.90 -19.16 13.84
CA ASN A 422 -3.75 -19.23 12.65
C ASN A 422 -3.47 -18.14 11.59
N GLY A 423 -2.23 -17.64 11.51
CA GLY A 423 -1.85 -16.60 10.55
C GLY A 423 -2.42 -15.22 10.89
N ASN A 424 -2.64 -14.91 12.17
CA ASN A 424 -3.10 -13.60 12.63
C ASN A 424 -2.36 -13.17 13.91
N GLY A 425 -1.37 -12.29 13.76
CA GLY A 425 -0.57 -11.70 14.83
C GLY A 425 0.23 -12.73 15.61
N GLY A 426 0.78 -13.73 14.92
CA GLY A 426 1.60 -14.82 15.46
C GLY A 426 3.09 -14.48 15.53
N ASP A 427 3.86 -15.34 16.19
CA ASP A 427 5.32 -15.35 16.16
C ASP A 427 5.80 -16.28 15.03
N TYR A 428 6.15 -15.66 13.90
CA TYR A 428 6.52 -16.37 12.68
C TYR A 428 8.00 -16.75 12.59
N HIS A 429 8.77 -16.64 13.69
CA HIS A 429 10.10 -17.26 13.74
C HIS A 429 9.97 -18.77 13.52
N LEU A 430 10.95 -19.36 12.82
CA LEU A 430 11.04 -20.81 12.70
C LEU A 430 11.73 -21.41 13.92
N LEU A 431 11.14 -22.47 14.46
CA LEU A 431 11.77 -23.30 15.49
C LEU A 431 13.11 -23.84 15.00
N PRO A 432 14.11 -24.07 15.89
CA PRO A 432 15.39 -24.65 15.50
C PRO A 432 15.28 -26.01 14.80
N SER A 433 14.20 -26.76 15.03
CA SER A 433 13.91 -28.05 14.39
C SER A 433 13.25 -27.93 13.00
N SER A 434 12.86 -26.72 12.58
CA SER A 434 12.13 -26.52 11.33
C SER A 434 12.99 -26.98 10.15
N PRO A 435 12.44 -27.78 9.21
CA PRO A 435 13.16 -28.13 7.98
C PRO A 435 13.38 -26.91 7.07
N TYR A 436 12.75 -25.77 7.38
CA TYR A 436 12.86 -24.52 6.64
C TYR A 436 13.83 -23.53 7.31
N LYS A 437 14.42 -23.90 8.44
CA LYS A 437 15.51 -23.17 9.10
C LYS A 437 16.77 -23.26 8.21
N ASN A 438 17.41 -22.12 7.93
CA ASN A 438 18.59 -22.01 7.05
C ASN A 438 18.43 -22.66 5.66
N ALA A 439 17.19 -22.84 5.17
CA ALA A 439 16.91 -23.52 3.92
C ALA A 439 16.85 -22.58 2.70
N GLY A 440 17.02 -21.28 2.91
CA GLY A 440 17.10 -20.28 1.85
C GLY A 440 18.29 -20.51 0.93
N THR A 441 18.18 -20.01 -0.30
CA THR A 441 19.28 -20.00 -1.27
C THR A 441 20.50 -19.22 -0.78
N ASP A 442 20.32 -18.34 0.20
CA ASP A 442 21.36 -17.55 0.86
C ASP A 442 21.80 -18.15 2.22
N GLY A 443 21.27 -19.31 2.60
CA GLY A 443 21.56 -19.98 3.87
C GLY A 443 20.80 -19.43 5.07
N LYS A 444 19.85 -18.49 4.88
CA LYS A 444 18.96 -18.00 5.94
C LYS A 444 17.67 -18.81 6.01
N ASP A 445 16.88 -18.52 7.03
CA ASP A 445 15.53 -19.07 7.17
C ASP A 445 14.64 -18.70 6.00
N LEU A 446 13.74 -19.61 5.60
CA LEU A 446 12.67 -19.24 4.69
C LEU A 446 11.66 -18.33 5.38
N GLY A 447 11.08 -17.42 4.61
CA GLY A 447 10.16 -16.41 5.10
C GLY A 447 10.89 -15.16 5.57
N ALA A 448 10.12 -14.24 6.13
CA ALA A 448 10.64 -12.96 6.58
C ALA A 448 11.57 -13.07 7.79
N ASP A 449 12.60 -12.23 7.80
CA ASP A 449 13.42 -11.97 8.99
C ASP A 449 12.58 -11.22 10.05
N VAL A 450 11.92 -11.99 10.92
CA VAL A 450 11.02 -11.47 11.96
C VAL A 450 11.77 -10.64 13.00
N ASP A 451 12.99 -11.01 13.36
CA ASP A 451 13.85 -10.22 14.26
C ASP A 451 14.13 -8.83 13.67
N ALA A 452 14.51 -8.77 12.39
CA ALA A 452 14.74 -7.50 11.71
C ALA A 452 13.46 -6.66 11.59
N ILE A 453 12.31 -7.29 11.30
CA ILE A 453 11.00 -6.60 11.31
C ILE A 453 10.74 -5.98 12.68
N LEU A 454 10.81 -6.78 13.75
CA LEU A 454 10.50 -6.32 15.11
C LEU A 454 11.39 -5.16 15.53
N VAL A 455 12.69 -5.21 15.21
CA VAL A 455 13.62 -4.09 15.46
C VAL A 455 13.22 -2.83 14.69
N LYS A 456 12.76 -2.96 13.44
CA LYS A 456 12.43 -1.80 12.59
C LYS A 456 11.08 -1.17 12.90
N ILE A 457 10.12 -1.94 13.41
CA ILE A 457 8.79 -1.44 13.77
C ILE A 457 8.67 -1.02 15.23
N ALA A 458 9.67 -1.28 16.08
CA ALA A 458 9.59 -1.05 17.53
C ALA A 458 9.25 0.39 17.93
N ASP A 459 9.58 1.37 17.09
CA ASP A 459 9.32 2.79 17.35
C ASP A 459 8.11 3.34 16.56
N ALA A 460 7.43 2.54 15.75
CA ALA A 460 6.36 3.02 14.88
C ALA A 460 5.03 3.22 15.63
N TYR A 461 4.72 4.46 16.06
CA TYR A 461 3.50 4.77 16.82
C TYR A 461 2.81 6.08 16.48
#